data_AF-A0A7V9H315-F1
#
_entry.id   AF-A0A7V9H315-F1
#
_cell.length_a   1.000
_cell.length_b   1.000
_cell.length_c   1.000
_cell.angle_alpha   90.00
_cell.angle_beta   90.00
_cell.angle_gamma   90.00
#
_symmetry.space_group_name_H-M   'P 1'
#
loop_
_entity.id
_entity.type
_entity.pdbx_description
1 polymer ?
#
loop_
_entity_poly.entity_id
_entity_poly.type
_entity_poly.pdbx_seq_one_letter_code
_entity_poly.pdbx_strand_id
1 'polypeptide(L)'
;MLVSALISPRGIPARVVDAAENGCYELVVSRRLLGEMEDVLFRPKFRRYFPEVAASMHLARLLEFALFREEAKIRYVSPDPHRKRGYSGKGIKARPRLWCPPRGPL
;
A
#
# COMPACT_ATOMS: atom_id res chain seq x y z
N MET A 1 2.73 3.04 0.20
CA MET A 1 1.90 4.21 0.55
C MET A 1 2.39 4.87 1.83
N LEU A 2 2.29 4.22 3.00
CA LEU A 2 2.66 4.83 4.30
C LEU A 2 4.15 5.22 4.39
N VAL A 3 5.08 4.27 4.21
CA VAL A 3 6.53 4.59 4.15
C VAL A 3 6.86 5.60 3.05
N SER A 4 6.19 5.48 1.89
CA SER A 4 6.38 6.38 0.75
C SER A 4 5.92 7.81 1.05
N ALA A 5 4.92 7.99 1.93
CA ALA A 5 4.45 9.30 2.36
C ALA A 5 5.56 10.04 3.13
N LEU A 6 6.34 9.31 3.93
CA LEU A 6 7.46 9.90 4.67
C LEU A 6 8.67 10.22 3.78
N ILE A 7 8.94 9.39 2.77
CA ILE A 7 10.01 9.62 1.79
C ILE A 7 9.69 10.81 0.86
N SER A 8 8.42 10.93 0.46
CA SER A 8 7.94 11.94 -0.47
C SER A 8 6.79 12.74 0.15
N PRO A 9 7.09 13.66 1.09
CA PRO A 9 6.08 14.37 1.90
C PRO A 9 5.16 15.30 1.11
N ARG A 10 5.49 15.59 -0.16
CA ARG A 10 4.64 16.36 -1.09
C ARG A 10 4.04 15.53 -2.22
N GLY A 11 4.30 14.22 -2.21
CA GLY A 11 3.86 13.29 -3.24
C GLY A 11 2.42 12.81 -3.04
N ILE A 12 1.90 12.09 -4.03
CA ILE A 12 0.57 11.44 -3.96
C ILE A 12 0.40 10.61 -2.68
N PRO A 13 1.38 9.79 -2.24
CA PRO A 13 1.22 8.99 -1.03
C PRO A 13 0.98 9.82 0.24
N ALA A 14 1.65 10.97 0.37
CA ALA A 14 1.44 11.88 1.50
C ALA A 14 0.03 12.47 1.48
N ARG A 15 -0.42 12.96 0.32
CA ARG A 15 -1.78 13.50 0.15
C ARG A 15 -2.88 12.48 0.46
N VAL A 16 -2.64 11.21 0.14
CA VAL A 16 -3.52 10.10 0.51
C VAL A 16 -3.57 9.99 2.04
N VAL A 17 -2.43 9.87 2.73
CA VAL A 17 -2.41 9.81 4.20
C VAL A 17 -3.08 11.04 4.84
N ASP A 18 -2.80 12.25 4.33
CA ASP A 18 -3.43 13.48 4.82
C ASP A 18 -4.94 13.48 4.61
N ALA A 19 -5.45 12.98 3.47
CA ALA A 19 -6.89 12.88 3.24
C ALA A 19 -7.56 11.92 4.23
N ALA A 20 -6.90 10.83 4.60
CA ALA A 20 -7.41 9.91 5.61
C ALA A 20 -7.47 10.57 6.99
N GLU A 21 -6.41 11.28 7.38
CA GLU A 21 -6.37 12.00 8.66
C GLU A 21 -7.45 13.09 8.73
N ASN A 22 -7.71 13.78 7.63
CA ASN A 22 -8.78 14.78 7.53
C ASN A 22 -10.19 14.17 7.42
N GLY A 23 -10.34 12.84 7.58
CA GLY A 23 -11.64 12.16 7.60
C GLY A 23 -12.29 11.99 6.24
N CYS A 24 -11.57 12.17 5.12
CA CYS A 24 -12.13 11.92 3.78
C CYS A 24 -12.45 10.43 3.56
N TYR A 25 -11.75 9.54 4.27
CA TYR A 25 -12.03 8.10 4.33
C TYR A 25 -11.32 7.48 5.54
N GLU A 26 -11.71 6.26 5.90
CA GLU A 26 -11.13 5.53 7.02
C GLU A 26 -9.85 4.79 6.60
N LEU A 27 -8.75 5.04 7.31
CA LEU A 27 -7.55 4.22 7.18
C LEU A 27 -7.66 3.01 8.12
N VAL A 28 -7.72 1.81 7.54
CA VAL A 28 -7.73 0.55 8.31
C VAL A 28 -6.34 -0.07 8.30
N VAL A 29 -5.81 -0.38 9.48
CA VAL A 29 -4.49 -1.01 9.65
C VAL A 29 -4.56 -2.22 10.59
N SER A 30 -3.67 -3.19 10.38
CA SER A 30 -3.44 -4.28 11.33
C SER A 30 -2.24 -3.98 12.22
N ARG A 31 -2.20 -4.55 13.43
CA ARG A 31 -1.02 -4.46 14.33
C ARG A 31 0.23 -5.01 13.66
N ARG A 32 0.09 -6.10 12.91
CA ARG A 32 1.18 -6.71 12.15
C ARG A 32 1.73 -5.77 11.08
N LEU A 33 0.87 -5.12 10.30
CA LEU A 33 1.31 -4.15 9.29
C LEU A 33 2.11 -2.99 9.92
N LEU A 34 1.67 -2.49 11.08
CA LEU A 34 2.40 -1.44 11.78
C LEU A 34 3.77 -1.91 12.29
N GLY A 35 3.87 -3.12 12.81
CA GLY A 35 5.16 -3.71 13.21
C GLY A 35 6.10 -3.89 12.02
N GLU A 36 5.60 -4.42 10.89
CA GLU A 36 6.38 -4.54 9.65
C GLU A 36 6.84 -3.16 9.15
N MET A 37 6.00 -2.14 9.32
CA MET A 37 6.34 -0.76 8.94
C MET A 37 7.38 -0.14 9.87
N GLU A 38 7.27 -0.33 11.19
CA GLU A 38 8.27 0.08 12.16
C GLU A 38 9.64 -0.51 11.80
N ASP A 39 9.70 -1.82 11.59
CA ASP A 39 10.91 -2.53 11.15
C ASP A 39 11.49 -1.99 9.83
N VAL A 40 10.66 -1.42 8.97
CA VAL A 40 11.08 -0.81 7.70
C VAL A 40 11.60 0.61 7.94
N LEU A 41 10.88 1.44 8.69
CA LEU A 41 11.20 2.84 8.91
C LEU A 41 12.52 3.04 9.65
N PHE A 42 12.86 2.13 10.58
CA PHE A 42 14.10 2.21 11.37
C PHE A 42 15.32 1.56 10.70
N ARG A 43 15.22 1.07 9.45
CA ARG A 43 16.40 0.49 8.76
C ARG A 43 17.41 1.58 8.43
N PRO A 44 18.73 1.32 8.57
CA PRO A 44 19.77 2.32 8.31
C PRO A 44 19.68 2.99 6.93
N LYS A 45 19.23 2.27 5.90
CA LYS A 45 19.07 2.79 4.54
C LYS A 45 18.05 3.94 4.42
N PHE A 46 17.12 4.09 5.36
CA PHE A 46 16.12 5.15 5.33
C PHE A 46 16.54 6.43 6.04
N ARG A 47 17.61 6.39 6.85
CA ARG A 47 18.15 7.57 7.55
C ARG A 47 18.53 8.73 6.63
N ARG A 48 18.78 8.46 5.34
CA ARG A 48 19.06 9.49 4.32
C ARG A 48 17.82 10.27 3.86
N TYR A 49 16.62 9.72 4.09
CA TYR A 49 15.36 10.34 3.65
C TYR A 49 14.72 11.15 4.77
N PHE A 50 14.80 10.66 6.00
CA PHE A 50 14.20 11.29 7.17
C PHE A 50 14.93 10.87 8.45
N PRO A 51 14.92 11.71 9.50
CA PRO A 51 15.47 11.35 10.80
C PRO A 51 14.56 10.35 11.54
N GLU A 52 15.11 9.62 12.50
CA GLU A 52 14.36 8.60 13.28
C GLU A 52 13.15 9.20 14.01
N VAL A 53 13.25 10.44 14.52
CA VAL A 53 12.12 11.16 15.13
C VAL A 53 10.93 11.29 14.18
N ALA A 54 11.16 11.51 12.89
CA ALA A 54 10.09 11.62 11.90
C ALA A 54 9.40 10.27 11.66
N ALA A 55 10.14 9.16 11.75
CA ALA A 55 9.56 7.82 11.71
C ALA A 55 8.64 7.57 12.92
N SER A 56 9.11 7.88 14.13
CA SER A 56 8.30 7.77 15.35
C SER A 56 7.04 8.63 15.29
N MET A 57 7.16 9.90 14.85
CA MET A 57 6.00 10.79 14.70
C MET A 57 5.01 10.28 13.66
N HIS A 58 5.50 9.71 12.55
CA HIS A 58 4.63 9.14 11.53
C HIS A 58 3.85 7.94 12.04
N LEU A 59 4.49 7.04 12.80
CA LEU A 59 3.81 5.92 13.45
C LEU A 59 2.78 6.43 14.46
N ALA A 60 3.14 7.36 15.33
CA ALA A 60 2.23 7.94 16.32
C ALA A 60 0.99 8.55 15.67
N ARG A 61 1.18 9.37 14.64
CA ARG A 61 0.08 9.99 13.88
C ARG A 61 -0.86 8.93 13.28
N LEU A 62 -0.32 7.84 12.71
CA LEU A 62 -1.16 6.75 12.20
C LEU A 62 -1.92 6.03 13.31
N LEU A 63 -1.33 5.85 14.50
CA LEU A 63 -2.01 5.25 15.65
C LEU A 63 -3.19 6.12 16.15
N GLU A 64 -3.14 7.44 15.94
CA GLU A 64 -4.17 8.37 16.43
C GLU A 64 -5.47 8.32 15.62
N PHE A 65 -5.40 8.19 14.28
CA PHE A 65 -6.60 8.26 13.43
C PHE A 65 -6.96 6.95 12.71
N ALA A 66 -6.06 5.96 12.66
CA ALA A 66 -6.36 4.71 11.96
C ALA A 66 -7.27 3.79 12.78
N LEU A 67 -8.18 3.11 12.07
CA LEU A 67 -8.99 2.04 12.65
C LEU A 67 -8.22 0.73 12.65
N PHE A 68 -8.17 0.09 13.81
CA PHE A 68 -7.51 -1.21 13.96
C PHE A 68 -8.44 -2.36 13.60
N ARG A 69 -7.95 -3.25 12.73
CA ARG A 69 -8.58 -4.53 12.44
C ARG A 69 -7.54 -5.63 12.33
N GLU A 70 -7.87 -6.79 12.89
CA GLU A 70 -7.08 -7.99 12.67
C GLU A 70 -7.16 -8.42 11.20
N GLU A 71 -6.09 -9.05 10.73
CA GLU A 71 -6.03 -9.55 9.36
C GLU A 71 -7.11 -10.60 9.11
N ALA A 72 -8.02 -10.30 8.18
CA ALA A 72 -8.96 -11.29 7.71
C ALA A 72 -8.22 -12.35 6.88
N LYS A 73 -8.46 -13.63 7.19
CA LYS A 73 -8.00 -14.74 6.33
C LYS A 73 -8.81 -14.71 5.03
N ILE A 74 -8.25 -14.10 3.99
CA ILE A 74 -8.85 -14.09 2.66
C ILE A 74 -8.65 -15.48 2.04
N ARG A 75 -9.74 -16.14 1.62
CA ARG A 75 -9.65 -17.35 0.80
C ARG A 75 -9.16 -16.95 -0.59
N TYR A 76 -8.04 -17.52 -1.00
CA TYR A 76 -7.52 -17.34 -2.34
C TYR A 76 -8.39 -18.11 -3.34
N VAL A 77 -9.24 -17.40 -4.10
CA VAL A 77 -10.25 -18.03 -4.97
C VAL A 77 -9.79 -18.23 -6.42
N SER A 78 -8.70 -17.56 -6.83
CA SER A 78 -8.12 -17.74 -8.16
C SER A 78 -6.61 -17.52 -8.13
N PRO A 79 -5.82 -18.39 -8.78
CA PRO A 79 -4.45 -18.09 -9.14
C PRO A 79 -4.36 -16.74 -9.87
N ASP A 80 -3.35 -15.94 -9.54
CA ASP A 80 -2.98 -14.77 -10.33
C ASP A 80 -2.63 -15.29 -11.74
N PRO A 81 -3.35 -14.85 -12.80
CA PRO A 81 -3.10 -15.29 -14.16
C PRO A 81 -1.68 -14.92 -14.64
N HIS A 82 -0.97 -14.03 -13.94
CA HIS A 82 0.42 -13.66 -14.18
C HIS A 82 1.44 -14.34 -13.26
N ARG A 83 1.03 -15.21 -12.33
CA ARG A 83 1.94 -16.01 -11.50
C ARG A 83 2.64 -17.08 -12.34
N LYS A 84 3.78 -16.72 -12.95
CA LYS A 84 4.64 -17.68 -13.67
C LYS A 84 5.23 -18.69 -12.68
N ARG A 85 4.87 -19.97 -12.79
CA ARG A 85 5.72 -21.07 -12.29
C ARG A 85 6.98 -21.06 -13.14
N GLY A 86 8.09 -20.60 -12.56
CA GLY A 86 9.39 -20.61 -13.22
C GLY A 86 9.49 -19.58 -14.35
N TYR A 87 10.41 -18.62 -14.19
CA TYR A 87 10.91 -17.88 -15.33
C TYR A 87 11.84 -18.82 -16.11
N SER A 88 11.30 -19.53 -17.10
CA SER A 88 12.09 -20.17 -18.15
C SER A 88 11.56 -19.67 -19.49
N GLY A 89 12.43 -18.99 -20.23
CA GLY A 89 12.07 -18.28 -21.44
C GLY A 89 11.61 -19.23 -22.55
N LYS A 90 10.49 -18.88 -23.18
CA LYS A 90 10.28 -18.87 -24.64
C LYS A 90 8.87 -18.34 -24.92
N GLY A 91 8.81 -17.29 -25.71
CA GLY A 91 7.58 -16.54 -25.98
C GLY A 91 6.63 -17.26 -26.92
N ILE A 92 5.34 -17.04 -26.72
CA ILE A 92 4.29 -17.22 -27.73
C ILE A 92 3.31 -16.05 -27.56
N LYS A 93 3.04 -15.34 -28.68
CA LYS A 93 2.25 -14.11 -28.76
C LYS A 93 0.77 -14.37 -28.48
N ALA A 94 0.12 -13.50 -27.70
CA ALA A 94 -1.35 -13.43 -27.63
C ALA A 94 -1.82 -12.01 -28.01
N ARG A 95 -2.79 -11.93 -28.92
CA ARG A 95 -3.44 -10.69 -29.40
C ARG A 95 -4.39 -10.13 -28.33
N PRO A 96 -4.58 -8.79 -28.25
CA PRO A 96 -5.47 -8.21 -27.26
C PRO A 96 -6.93 -8.31 -27.73
N ARG A 97 -7.83 -8.78 -26.86
CA ARG A 97 -9.23 -8.35 -26.88
C ARG A 97 -9.43 -7.45 -25.67
N LEU A 98 -9.49 -6.14 -25.90
CA LEU A 98 -10.10 -5.24 -24.92
C LEU A 98 -11.61 -5.52 -24.92
N TRP A 99 -12.17 -5.80 -23.74
CA TRP A 99 -13.61 -5.79 -23.51
C TRP A 99 -13.93 -4.67 -22.53
N CYS A 100 -14.74 -3.71 -22.98
CA CYS A 100 -15.33 -2.67 -22.15
C CYS A 100 -16.84 -2.66 -22.45
N PRO A 101 -17.73 -2.92 -21.48
CA PRO A 101 -19.17 -2.94 -21.74
C PRO A 101 -19.72 -1.51 -21.87
N PRO A 102 -20.74 -1.28 -22.74
CA PRO A 102 -21.36 0.03 -22.87
C PRO A 102 -22.20 0.36 -21.62
N ARG A 103 -22.01 1.57 -21.08
CA ARG A 103 -22.94 2.17 -20.10
C ARG A 103 -24.22 2.58 -20.86
N GLY A 104 -25.36 2.00 -20.49
CA GLY A 104 -26.67 2.37 -21.03
C GLY A 104 -27.10 3.79 -20.61
N PRO A 105 -28.05 4.41 -21.33
CA PRO A 105 -28.51 5.76 -21.01
C PRO A 105 -29.56 5.77 -19.88
N LEU A 106 -29.62 6.94 -19.22
CA LEU A 106 -30.52 7.36 -18.14
C LEU A 106 -32.00 7.33 -18.53
#